data_AF-A0A2G2E0V7-F1
#
_entry.id   AF-A0A2G2E0V7-F1
#
_cell.length_a   1.000
_cell.length_b   1.000
_cell.length_c   1.000
_cell.angle_alpha   90.00
_cell.angle_beta   90.00
_cell.angle_gamma   90.00
#
_symmetry.space_group_name_H-M   'P 1'
#
loop_
_entity.id
_entity.type
_entity.pdbx_description
1 polymer ?
#
loop_
_entity_poly.entity_id
_entity_poly.type
_entity_poly.pdbx_seq_one_letter_code
_entity_poly.pdbx_strand_id
1 'polypeptide(L)'
;MTTTELLATFADPKLIHSLGIGDKLSAGLITTVLGMGITFSALVILLFIITWMTTLLNQAPATVPEVPKEEAVTKPGINTTANDNELVAAITTALAMTLKTSTSNIVIRNINKVDSPTPNWNKAGIIEQMNSRF
;
A
#
# COMPACT_ATOMS: atom_id res chain seq x y z
N MET A 1 -45.45 -7.11 15.37
CA MET A 1 -44.62 -8.27 15.01
C MET A 1 -43.31 -8.12 15.75
N THR A 2 -43.06 -8.99 16.72
CA THR A 2 -41.83 -8.98 17.54
C THR A 2 -40.69 -9.66 16.77
N THR A 3 -39.43 -9.32 17.08
CA THR A 3 -38.24 -9.86 16.40
C THR A 3 -38.14 -11.38 16.43
N THR A 4 -38.80 -12.02 17.39
CA THR A 4 -38.96 -13.47 17.52
C THR A 4 -39.91 -14.09 16.48
N GLU A 5 -40.99 -13.41 16.11
CA GLU A 5 -41.91 -13.89 15.07
C GLU A 5 -41.31 -13.76 13.67
N LEU A 6 -40.50 -12.72 13.44
CA LEU A 6 -39.76 -12.58 12.19
C LEU A 6 -38.75 -13.71 12.02
N LEU A 7 -38.03 -14.06 13.08
CA LEU A 7 -37.07 -15.18 13.03
C LEU A 7 -37.75 -16.52 12.69
N ALA A 8 -38.95 -16.76 13.21
CA ALA A 8 -39.75 -17.95 12.90
C ALA A 8 -40.30 -17.93 11.45
N THR A 9 -40.67 -16.76 10.94
CA THR A 9 -41.18 -16.59 9.56
C THR A 9 -40.07 -16.76 8.51
N PHE A 10 -38.82 -16.41 8.85
CA PHE A 10 -37.65 -16.66 7.99
C PHE A 10 -37.11 -18.10 8.06
N ALA A 11 -37.58 -18.92 9.01
CA ALA A 11 -37.22 -20.34 9.12
C ALA A 11 -38.07 -21.25 8.21
N ASP A 12 -39.16 -20.74 7.63
CA ASP A 12 -40.06 -21.49 6.76
C ASP A 12 -39.68 -21.34 5.27
N PRO A 13 -39.06 -22.37 4.64
CA PRO A 13 -38.46 -22.28 3.29
C PRO A 13 -39.47 -22.07 2.16
N LYS A 14 -40.76 -22.29 2.42
CA LYS A 14 -41.84 -22.10 1.43
C LYS A 14 -42.28 -20.63 1.28
N LEU A 15 -42.01 -19.79 2.28
CA LEU A 15 -42.40 -18.37 2.27
C LEU A 15 -41.31 -17.52 1.61
N ILE A 16 -40.04 -17.92 1.73
CA ILE A 16 -38.87 -17.27 1.12
C ILE A 16 -38.94 -17.26 -0.42
N HIS A 17 -39.59 -18.25 -1.03
CA HIS A 17 -39.84 -18.28 -2.48
C HIS A 17 -41.04 -17.44 -2.93
N SER A 18 -41.92 -17.02 -2.01
CA SER A 18 -43.10 -16.19 -2.31
C SER A 18 -42.89 -14.68 -2.04
N LEU A 19 -41.79 -14.29 -1.40
CA LEU A 19 -41.45 -12.88 -1.21
C LEU A 19 -40.98 -12.26 -2.53
N GLY A 20 -41.56 -11.12 -2.88
CA GLY A 20 -41.25 -10.37 -4.09
C GLY A 20 -39.76 -10.01 -4.15
N ILE A 21 -39.24 -9.88 -5.37
CA ILE A 21 -37.83 -9.52 -5.64
C ILE A 21 -37.39 -8.26 -4.84
N GLY A 22 -38.31 -7.34 -4.56
CA GLY A 22 -38.07 -6.16 -3.72
C GLY A 22 -37.62 -6.47 -2.28
N ASP A 23 -38.22 -7.47 -1.63
CA ASP A 23 -37.86 -7.81 -0.25
C ASP A 23 -36.46 -8.44 -0.19
N LYS A 24 -36.14 -9.30 -1.15
CA LYS A 24 -34.80 -9.90 -1.29
C LYS A 24 -33.73 -8.85 -1.58
N LEU A 25 -34.04 -7.87 -2.41
CA LEU A 25 -33.14 -6.76 -2.70
C LEU A 25 -32.90 -5.89 -1.46
N SER A 26 -33.95 -5.61 -0.68
CA SER A 26 -33.82 -4.84 0.57
C SER A 26 -32.98 -5.57 1.62
N ALA A 27 -33.16 -6.88 1.76
CA ALA A 27 -32.35 -7.71 2.64
C ALA A 27 -30.88 -7.75 2.19
N GLY A 28 -30.63 -7.83 0.88
CA GLY A 28 -29.31 -7.72 0.26
C GLY A 28 -28.61 -6.40 0.58
N LEU A 29 -29.32 -5.29 0.44
CA LEU A 29 -28.80 -3.95 0.72
C LEU A 29 -28.41 -3.80 2.20
N ILE A 30 -29.25 -4.29 3.10
CA ILE A 30 -28.99 -4.28 4.55
C ILE A 30 -27.74 -5.09 4.90
N THR A 31 -27.56 -6.28 4.33
CA THR A 31 -26.35 -7.08 4.59
C THR A 31 -25.09 -6.43 4.00
N THR A 32 -25.17 -5.77 2.84
CA THR A 32 -24.04 -5.03 2.28
C THR A 32 -23.64 -3.85 3.16
N VAL A 33 -24.61 -3.06 3.66
CA VAL A 33 -24.32 -1.94 4.57
C VAL A 33 -23.72 -2.44 5.88
N LEU A 34 -24.23 -3.56 6.42
CA LEU A 34 -23.68 -4.17 7.63
C LEU A 34 -22.25 -4.67 7.41
N GLY A 35 -21.99 -5.37 6.29
CA GLY A 35 -20.66 -5.84 5.91
C GLY A 35 -19.67 -4.70 5.67
N MET A 36 -20.08 -3.66 4.94
CA MET A 36 -19.29 -2.45 4.70
C MET A 36 -18.99 -1.70 6.01
N GLY A 37 -19.94 -1.66 6.95
CA GLY A 37 -19.75 -1.06 8.26
C GLY A 37 -18.73 -1.82 9.12
N ILE A 38 -18.76 -3.15 9.09
CA ILE A 38 -17.81 -3.99 9.84
C ILE A 38 -16.39 -3.84 9.27
N THR A 39 -16.23 -3.87 7.94
CA THR A 39 -14.92 -3.70 7.31
C THR A 39 -14.37 -2.29 7.51
N PHE A 40 -15.21 -1.25 7.43
CA PHE A 40 -14.83 0.12 7.76
C PHE A 40 -14.37 0.25 9.22
N SER A 41 -15.12 -0.34 10.16
CA SER A 41 -14.75 -0.35 11.57
C SER A 41 -13.42 -1.06 11.82
N ALA A 42 -13.17 -2.18 11.14
CA ALA A 42 -11.90 -2.90 11.23
C ALA A 42 -10.70 -2.03 10.77
N LEU A 43 -10.85 -1.26 9.68
CA LEU A 43 -9.81 -0.35 9.20
C LEU A 43 -9.55 0.80 10.19
N VAL A 44 -10.61 1.38 10.77
CA VAL A 44 -10.47 2.43 11.80
C VAL A 44 -9.73 1.91 13.03
N ILE A 45 -10.08 0.70 13.49
CA ILE A 45 -9.40 0.05 14.63
C ILE A 45 -7.92 -0.20 14.29
N LEU A 46 -7.61 -0.65 13.08
CA LEU A 46 -6.23 -0.86 12.63
C LEU A 46 -5.42 0.44 12.67
N LEU A 47 -5.98 1.55 12.15
CA LEU A 47 -5.33 2.86 12.17
C LEU A 47 -5.13 3.37 13.60
N PHE A 48 -6.12 3.15 14.47
CA PHE A 48 -6.05 3.51 15.88
C PHE A 48 -4.89 2.79 16.58
N ILE A 49 -4.75 1.47 16.37
CA ILE A 49 -3.66 0.69 16.95
C ILE A 49 -2.30 1.20 16.48
N ILE A 50 -2.13 1.48 15.18
CA ILE A 50 -0.87 2.00 14.62
C ILE A 50 -0.54 3.37 15.25
N THR A 51 -1.51 4.27 15.32
CA THR A 51 -1.34 5.62 15.91
C THR A 51 -1.01 5.57 17.39
N TRP A 52 -1.64 4.63 18.12
CA TRP A 52 -1.36 4.40 19.52
C TRP A 52 0.07 3.89 19.73
N MET A 53 0.51 2.95 18.88
CA MET A 53 1.87 2.41 18.91
C MET A 53 2.90 3.50 18.59
N THR A 54 2.70 4.31 17.54
CA THR A 54 3.64 5.41 17.20
C THR A 54 3.73 6.44 18.31
N THR A 55 2.61 6.78 18.95
CA THR A 55 2.56 7.72 20.09
C THR A 55 3.31 7.18 21.31
N LEU A 56 3.13 5.89 21.66
CA LEU A 56 3.84 5.27 22.78
C LEU A 56 5.34 5.12 22.53
N LEU A 57 5.77 4.92 21.27
CA LEU A 57 7.17 4.78 20.92
C LEU A 57 7.94 6.11 20.79
N ASN A 58 7.34 7.25 21.16
CA ASN A 58 7.97 8.59 21.07
C ASN A 58 8.54 8.92 19.68
N GLN A 59 8.03 8.26 18.63
CA GLN A 59 8.27 8.67 17.25
C GLN A 59 7.18 9.68 16.92
N ALA A 60 7.57 10.96 16.89
CA ALA A 60 6.73 12.03 16.39
C ALA A 60 6.13 11.57 15.04
N PRO A 61 4.80 11.57 14.87
CA PRO A 61 4.21 11.18 13.60
C PRO A 61 4.72 12.15 12.55
N ALA A 62 5.21 11.62 11.43
CA ALA A 62 5.36 12.41 10.22
C ALA A 62 3.97 12.97 9.91
N THR A 63 3.79 14.25 10.21
CA THR A 63 2.69 15.11 9.79
C THR A 63 2.39 14.78 8.34
N VAL A 64 1.24 14.17 8.09
CA VAL A 64 0.63 14.14 6.76
C VAL A 64 0.26 15.59 6.47
N PRO A 65 0.92 16.29 5.54
CA PRO A 65 0.51 17.62 5.15
C PRO A 65 -0.86 17.50 4.50
N GLU A 66 -1.79 18.32 4.99
CA GLU A 66 -3.03 18.66 4.32
C GLU A 66 -2.76 18.92 2.84
N VAL A 67 -3.45 18.20 1.96
CA VAL A 67 -3.34 18.33 0.51
C VAL A 67 -3.70 19.76 0.11
N PRO A 68 -2.76 20.59 -0.38
CA PRO A 68 -3.15 21.74 -1.16
C PRO A 68 -3.66 21.22 -2.50
N LYS A 69 -4.88 21.64 -2.81
CA LYS A 69 -5.53 21.53 -4.11
C LYS A 69 -4.53 21.75 -5.24
N GLU A 70 -4.34 20.67 -6.00
CA GLU A 70 -3.78 20.55 -7.34
C GLU A 70 -3.19 21.82 -7.97
N GLU A 71 -1.87 21.99 -7.79
CA GLU A 71 -1.01 22.65 -8.77
C GLU A 71 0.01 21.63 -9.26
N ALA A 72 -0.06 21.38 -10.57
CA ALA A 72 0.74 20.40 -11.30
C ALA A 72 2.24 20.66 -11.14
N VAL A 73 2.95 19.86 -10.33
CA VAL A 73 4.43 19.93 -10.25
C VAL A 73 5.04 18.55 -10.00
N THR A 74 5.57 18.00 -11.09
CA THR A 74 6.81 17.19 -11.23
C THR A 74 7.05 15.96 -10.34
N LYS A 75 7.33 14.84 -11.03
CA LYS A 75 8.22 13.70 -10.69
C LYS A 75 8.92 13.81 -9.32
N PRO A 76 8.91 12.76 -8.48
CA PRO A 76 9.55 12.79 -7.16
C PRO A 76 10.99 13.30 -7.28
N GLY A 77 11.19 14.54 -6.81
CA GLY A 77 12.49 15.14 -6.67
C GLY A 77 13.25 14.32 -5.63
N ILE A 78 14.22 13.56 -6.12
CA ILE A 78 15.31 13.05 -5.29
C ILE A 78 15.91 14.29 -4.62
N ASN A 79 15.67 14.45 -3.32
CA ASN A 79 16.41 15.40 -2.49
C ASN A 79 17.90 15.09 -2.70
N THR A 80 18.58 15.93 -3.48
CA THR A 80 19.93 15.70 -4.02
C THR A 80 21.02 16.13 -3.02
N THR A 81 20.70 16.12 -1.74
CA THR A 81 21.69 15.92 -0.67
C THR A 81 21.47 14.52 -0.13
N ALA A 82 21.67 13.52 -0.99
CA ALA A 82 21.73 12.14 -0.59
C ALA A 82 22.91 12.01 0.38
N ASN A 83 22.67 11.48 1.57
CA ASN A 83 23.72 11.19 2.52
C ASN A 83 24.71 10.21 1.86
N ASP A 84 25.87 10.69 1.42
CA ASP A 84 26.90 9.86 0.79
C ASP A 84 27.29 8.68 1.70
N ASN A 85 27.15 8.84 3.02
CA ASN A 85 27.38 7.80 4.01
C ASN A 85 26.39 6.62 3.90
N GLU A 86 25.12 6.88 3.58
CA GLU A 86 24.12 5.83 3.35
C GLU A 86 24.39 5.08 2.03
N LEU A 87 24.78 5.81 0.98
CA LEU A 87 25.19 5.22 -0.30
C LEU A 87 26.41 4.32 -0.13
N VAL A 88 27.44 4.80 0.59
CA VAL A 88 28.64 4.02 0.92
C VAL A 88 28.28 2.77 1.73
N ALA A 89 27.41 2.87 2.74
CA ALA A 89 26.99 1.73 3.56
C ALA A 89 26.24 0.66 2.74
N ALA A 90 25.28 1.09 1.90
CA ALA A 90 24.52 0.19 1.05
C ALA A 90 25.41 -0.52 0.02
N ILE A 91 26.29 0.22 -0.66
CA ILE A 91 27.24 -0.33 -1.65
C ILE A 91 28.23 -1.28 -0.96
N THR A 92 28.80 -0.90 0.19
CA THR A 92 29.75 -1.76 0.94
C THR A 92 29.09 -3.06 1.37
N THR A 93 27.85 -3.00 1.88
CA THR A 93 27.10 -4.19 2.31
C THR A 93 26.83 -5.13 1.14
N ALA A 94 26.41 -4.59 0.00
CA ALA A 94 26.18 -5.37 -1.21
C ALA A 94 27.47 -6.06 -1.70
N LEU A 95 28.58 -5.31 -1.76
CA LEU A 95 29.88 -5.86 -2.17
C LEU A 95 30.41 -6.91 -1.19
N ALA A 96 30.31 -6.67 0.11
CA ALA A 96 30.69 -7.62 1.16
C ALA A 96 29.93 -8.95 1.00
N MET A 97 28.64 -8.88 0.71
CA MET A 97 27.81 -10.07 0.46
C MET A 97 28.21 -10.81 -0.82
N THR A 98 28.40 -10.10 -1.95
CA THR A 98 28.76 -10.73 -3.23
C THR A 98 30.15 -11.36 -3.20
N LEU A 99 31.11 -10.70 -2.56
CA LEU A 99 32.51 -11.13 -2.50
C LEU A 99 32.80 -12.05 -1.30
N LYS A 100 31.80 -12.33 -0.45
CA LYS A 100 31.94 -13.08 0.81
C LYS A 100 33.10 -12.57 1.68
N THR A 101 33.27 -11.25 1.73
CA THR A 101 34.33 -10.58 2.48
C THR A 101 33.72 -9.66 3.54
N SER A 102 34.50 -9.31 4.57
CA SER A 102 34.05 -8.37 5.61
C SER A 102 33.98 -6.94 5.07
N THR A 103 33.07 -6.13 5.62
CA THR A 103 32.94 -4.69 5.31
C THR A 103 34.23 -3.91 5.56
N SER A 104 35.04 -4.34 6.53
CA SER A 104 36.35 -3.75 6.87
C SER A 104 37.42 -3.94 5.78
N ASN A 105 37.23 -4.87 4.86
CA ASN A 105 38.19 -5.17 3.79
C ASN A 105 37.95 -4.33 2.51
N ILE A 106 36.87 -3.55 2.46
CA ILE A 106 36.43 -2.80 1.29
C ILE A 106 36.57 -1.30 1.56
N VAL A 107 37.26 -0.57 0.67
CA VAL A 107 37.43 0.89 0.76
C VAL A 107 36.92 1.54 -0.52
N ILE A 108 35.89 2.39 -0.39
CA ILE A 108 35.29 3.12 -1.52
C ILE A 108 35.92 4.51 -1.58
N ARG A 109 36.65 4.80 -2.67
CA ARG A 109 37.39 6.06 -2.83
C ARG A 109 36.61 7.13 -3.60
N ASN A 110 35.81 6.73 -4.57
CA ASN A 110 35.08 7.65 -5.44
C ASN A 110 33.76 7.00 -5.89
N ILE A 111 32.67 7.76 -5.85
CA ILE A 111 31.37 7.35 -6.36
C ILE A 111 30.99 8.37 -7.42
N ASN A 112 31.03 7.95 -8.68
CA ASN A 112 30.56 8.78 -9.78
C ASN A 112 29.35 8.11 -10.43
N LYS A 113 28.26 8.85 -10.59
CA LYS A 113 27.11 8.39 -11.37
C LYS A 113 27.53 8.43 -12.83
N VAL A 114 27.58 7.26 -13.46
CA VAL A 114 27.71 7.21 -14.93
C VAL A 114 26.37 7.66 -15.46
N ASP A 115 26.25 8.95 -15.81
CA ASP A 115 25.02 9.57 -16.33
C ASP A 115 24.57 8.84 -17.60
N SER A 116 23.73 7.82 -17.41
CA SER A 116 22.83 7.38 -18.46
C SER A 116 21.53 8.13 -18.24
N PRO A 117 21.18 9.13 -19.09
CA PRO A 117 19.94 9.89 -18.96
C PRO A 117 18.70 8.98 -19.09
N THR A 118 18.89 7.73 -19.50
CA THR A 118 17.88 6.69 -19.58
C THR A 118 18.25 5.54 -18.64
N PRO A 119 17.38 5.18 -17.68
CA PRO A 119 17.63 4.03 -16.81
C PRO A 119 17.57 2.71 -17.59
N ASN A 120 18.26 1.68 -17.10
CA ASN A 120 18.37 0.39 -17.80
C ASN A 120 17.02 -0.30 -18.05
N TRP A 121 16.03 -0.12 -17.17
CA TRP A 121 14.66 -0.64 -17.39
C TRP A 121 13.95 0.06 -18.55
N ASN A 122 14.23 1.35 -18.79
CA ASN A 122 13.67 2.07 -19.92
C ASN A 122 14.27 1.54 -21.23
N LYS A 123 15.60 1.33 -21.26
CA LYS A 123 16.28 0.70 -22.41
C LYS A 123 15.75 -0.71 -22.66
N ALA A 124 15.65 -1.54 -21.63
CA ALA A 124 15.14 -2.90 -21.73
C ALA A 124 13.67 -2.93 -22.18
N GLY A 125 12.82 -2.05 -21.64
CA GLY A 125 11.42 -1.94 -22.04
C GLY A 125 11.23 -1.50 -23.50
N ILE A 126 12.08 -0.59 -23.99
CA ILE A 126 12.08 -0.19 -25.41
C ILE A 126 12.47 -1.39 -26.30
N ILE A 127 13.52 -2.12 -25.92
CA ILE A 127 13.96 -3.32 -26.67
C ILE A 127 12.85 -4.38 -26.69
N GLU A 128 12.21 -4.63 -25.55
CA GLU A 128 11.10 -5.59 -25.43
C GLU A 128 9.91 -5.18 -26.30
N GLN A 129 9.50 -3.90 -26.26
CA GLN A 129 8.42 -3.38 -27.11
C GLN A 129 8.74 -3.47 -28.60
N MET A 130 10.01 -3.30 -28.98
CA MET A 130 10.43 -3.49 -30.37
C MET A 130 10.38 -4.96 -30.75
N ASN A 131 10.85 -5.86 -29.89
CA ASN A 131 10.92 -7.29 -30.16
C ASN A 131 9.54 -7.96 -30.12
N SER A 132 8.60 -7.45 -29.34
CA SER A 132 7.22 -7.96 -29.25
C SER A 132 6.31 -7.51 -30.40
N ARG A 133 6.80 -6.60 -31.26
CA ARG A 133 6.04 -6.00 -32.37
C ARG A 133 6.44 -6.55 -33.74
N PHE A 134 7.41 -7.46 -33.79
CA PHE A 134 7.74 -8.30 -34.94
C PHE A 134 7.31 -9.74 -34.67
#